data_AF-A0A353FI05-F1
#
_entry.id   AF-A0A353FI05-F1
#
_cell.length_a   1.000
_cell.length_b   1.000
_cell.length_c   1.000
_cell.angle_alpha   90.00
_cell.angle_beta   90.00
_cell.angle_gamma   90.00
#
_symmetry.space_group_name_H-M   'P 1'
#
loop_
_entity.id
_entity.type
_entity.pdbx_description
1 polymer ?
#
loop_
_entity_poly.entity_id
_entity_poly.type
_entity_poly.pdbx_seq_one_letter_code
_entity_poly.pdbx_strand_id
1 'polypeptide(L)'
;MKSLLTVFTGLLALSLYSQVPQKISFQTVVRDNSNNLVKNSPVGIRVSIRQGSAAGTVAYQETHSVSTNLNGLATFEIGSGIPVISVFSSIDWGNAPCFLEVEADPNGGTSYSISGTSELLSVPYALYAEQAPETPGSNAGDIKYWDGTNWVLLAPGLPGQFLQLDSAGLPRWQGTAFTPPTRPTVSTA
;
A
#
# COMPACT_ATOMS: atom_id res chain seq x y z
N MET A 1 24.72 -19.15 28.85
CA MET A 1 23.25 -19.38 28.69
C MET A 1 22.46 -18.08 28.55
N LYS A 2 22.67 -17.07 29.40
CA LYS A 2 21.97 -15.76 29.29
C LYS A 2 22.21 -15.05 27.94
N SER A 3 23.46 -15.04 27.45
CA SER A 3 23.82 -14.44 26.15
C SER A 3 23.25 -15.17 24.94
N LEU A 4 23.07 -16.49 25.02
CA LEU A 4 22.47 -17.30 23.94
C LEU A 4 20.96 -17.04 23.82
N LEU A 5 20.28 -16.83 24.94
CA LEU A 5 18.86 -16.48 24.98
C LEU A 5 18.63 -15.09 24.35
N THR A 6 19.50 -14.10 24.62
CA THR A 6 19.38 -12.75 24.08
C THR A 6 19.54 -12.70 22.55
N VAL A 7 20.48 -13.47 22.00
CA VAL A 7 20.67 -13.58 20.54
C VAL A 7 19.48 -14.27 19.87
N PHE A 8 18.93 -15.31 20.49
CA PHE A 8 17.74 -16.02 19.98
C PHE A 8 16.48 -15.13 19.99
N THR A 9 16.29 -14.34 21.05
CA THR A 9 15.19 -13.36 21.12
C THR A 9 15.36 -12.23 20.10
N GLY A 10 16.59 -11.77 19.83
CA GLY A 10 16.88 -10.78 18.79
C GLY A 10 16.64 -11.29 17.36
N LEU A 11 16.94 -12.57 17.09
CA LEU A 11 16.66 -13.20 15.79
C LEU A 11 15.16 -13.37 15.53
N LEU A 12 14.35 -13.62 16.56
CA LEU A 12 12.89 -13.71 16.43
C LEU A 12 12.23 -12.35 16.11
N ALA A 13 12.84 -11.24 16.54
CA ALA A 13 12.30 -9.89 16.33
C ALA A 13 12.48 -9.38 14.89
N LEU A 14 13.42 -9.94 14.12
CA LEU A 14 13.67 -9.59 12.71
C LEU A 14 12.69 -10.26 11.74
N SER A 15 11.82 -11.15 12.24
CA SER A 15 10.84 -11.91 11.44
C SER A 15 9.45 -11.26 11.39
N LEU A 16 9.26 -10.09 12.00
CA LEU A 16 7.97 -9.41 12.10
C LEU A 16 7.76 -8.38 11.00
N TYR A 17 8.00 -8.75 9.74
CA TYR A 17 7.45 -7.99 8.62
C TYR A 17 5.99 -8.42 8.46
N SER A 18 5.06 -7.58 8.90
CA SER A 18 3.66 -7.77 8.52
C SER A 18 3.55 -7.45 7.03
N GLN A 19 3.65 -8.48 6.19
CA GLN A 19 3.34 -8.34 4.78
C GLN A 19 1.84 -8.11 4.67
N VAL A 20 1.46 -6.95 4.11
CA VAL A 20 0.06 -6.68 3.80
C VAL A 20 -0.40 -7.76 2.82
N PRO A 21 -1.51 -8.47 3.09
CA PRO A 21 -2.00 -9.46 2.16
C PRO A 21 -2.18 -8.85 0.77
N GLN A 22 -1.48 -9.41 -0.23
CA GLN A 22 -1.56 -8.96 -1.63
C GLN A 22 -2.79 -9.54 -2.34
N LYS A 23 -3.94 -9.43 -1.67
CA LYS A 23 -5.22 -9.94 -2.16
C LYS A 23 -6.41 -9.25 -1.50
N ILE A 24 -7.54 -9.20 -2.20
CA ILE A 24 -8.78 -8.54 -1.77
C ILE A 24 -9.94 -9.52 -1.89
N SER A 25 -10.70 -9.76 -0.82
CA SER A 25 -11.93 -10.57 -0.92
C SER A 25 -12.99 -9.84 -1.74
N PHE A 26 -13.59 -10.54 -2.69
CA PHE A 26 -14.61 -10.00 -3.59
C PHE A 26 -15.81 -10.94 -3.72
N GLN A 27 -16.99 -10.34 -3.81
CA GLN A 27 -18.26 -11.04 -3.99
C GLN A 27 -19.10 -10.35 -5.05
N THR A 28 -19.69 -11.15 -5.94
CA THR A 28 -20.57 -10.63 -6.99
C THR A 28 -21.71 -11.59 -7.29
N VAL A 29 -22.84 -11.04 -7.71
CA VAL A 29 -23.99 -11.83 -8.17
C VAL A 29 -23.98 -11.88 -9.68
N VAL A 30 -23.91 -13.08 -10.24
CA VAL A 30 -23.85 -13.30 -11.68
C VAL A 30 -25.25 -13.54 -12.23
N ARG A 31 -25.60 -12.81 -13.29
CA ARG A 31 -26.88 -12.89 -13.99
C ARG A 31 -26.65 -13.10 -15.48
N ASP A 32 -27.49 -13.89 -16.14
CA ASP A 32 -27.45 -14.07 -17.59
C ASP A 32 -28.08 -12.89 -18.36
N ASN A 33 -28.02 -12.93 -19.69
CA ASN A 33 -28.62 -11.90 -20.56
C ASN A 33 -30.15 -11.76 -20.42
N SER A 34 -30.83 -12.76 -19.85
CA SER A 34 -32.26 -12.72 -19.53
C SER A 34 -32.51 -12.24 -18.09
N ASN A 35 -31.47 -11.75 -17.40
CA ASN A 35 -31.49 -11.27 -16.02
C ASN A 35 -31.76 -12.37 -14.96
N ASN A 36 -31.68 -13.65 -15.35
CA ASN A 36 -31.82 -14.77 -14.42
C ASN A 36 -30.51 -14.98 -13.66
N LEU A 37 -30.62 -15.43 -12.41
CA LEU A 37 -29.44 -15.81 -11.63
C LEU A 37 -28.76 -17.03 -12.25
N VAL A 38 -27.45 -16.96 -12.44
CA VAL A 38 -26.62 -18.11 -12.81
C VAL A 38 -26.34 -18.89 -11.54
N LYS A 39 -27.11 -19.95 -11.26
CA LYS A 39 -27.07 -20.66 -9.96
C LYS A 39 -26.27 -21.95 -10.05
N ASN A 40 -25.50 -22.28 -9.01
CA ASN A 40 -24.77 -23.55 -8.86
C ASN A 40 -24.00 -23.96 -10.13
N SER A 41 -23.42 -22.99 -10.84
CA SER A 41 -22.83 -23.19 -12.15
C SER A 41 -21.41 -22.61 -12.19
N PRO A 42 -20.49 -23.20 -12.97
CA PRO A 42 -19.17 -22.64 -13.20
C PRO A 42 -19.29 -21.34 -14.01
N VAL A 43 -18.52 -20.33 -13.64
CA VAL A 43 -18.44 -19.02 -14.27
C VAL A 43 -16.97 -18.65 -14.43
N GLY A 44 -16.61 -18.17 -15.62
CA GLY A 44 -15.30 -17.59 -15.87
C GLY A 44 -15.34 -16.12 -15.50
N ILE A 45 -14.40 -15.65 -14.69
CA ILE A 45 -14.32 -14.25 -14.27
C ILE A 45 -12.98 -13.68 -14.72
N ARG A 46 -13.00 -12.46 -15.23
CA ARG A 46 -11.80 -11.65 -15.46
C ARG A 46 -11.89 -10.38 -14.65
N VAL A 47 -10.82 -10.07 -13.94
CA VAL A 47 -10.73 -8.86 -13.13
C VAL A 47 -9.60 -8.01 -13.68
N SER A 48 -9.89 -6.73 -13.90
CA SER A 48 -8.91 -5.74 -14.32
C SER A 48 -8.90 -4.55 -13.36
N ILE A 49 -7.72 -4.07 -13.02
CA ILE A 49 -7.53 -2.79 -12.33
C ILE A 49 -7.09 -1.78 -13.38
N ARG A 50 -7.88 -0.73 -13.58
CA ARG A 50 -7.61 0.37 -14.51
C ARG A 50 -7.20 1.63 -13.75
N GLN A 51 -6.29 2.40 -14.31
CA GLN A 51 -5.80 3.65 -13.72
C GLN A 51 -6.28 4.88 -14.50
N GLY A 52 -6.55 5.97 -13.77
CA GLY A 52 -6.91 7.29 -14.28
C GLY A 52 -8.39 7.45 -14.64
N SER A 53 -9.02 6.46 -15.25
CA SER A 53 -10.47 6.47 -15.55
C SER A 53 -11.03 5.06 -15.71
N ALA A 54 -12.37 4.93 -15.76
CA ALA A 54 -13.06 3.66 -16.00
C ALA A 54 -12.67 2.99 -17.35
N ALA A 55 -12.23 3.78 -18.34
CA ALA A 55 -11.71 3.29 -19.62
C ALA A 55 -10.18 3.46 -19.75
N GLY A 56 -9.50 3.69 -18.63
CA GLY A 56 -8.07 3.93 -18.58
C GLY A 56 -7.23 2.67 -18.84
N THR A 57 -5.92 2.84 -18.75
CA THR A 57 -4.94 1.76 -18.95
C THR A 57 -5.12 0.67 -17.90
N VAL A 58 -5.08 -0.59 -18.33
CA VAL A 58 -5.11 -1.75 -17.44
C VAL A 58 -3.75 -1.91 -16.78
N ALA A 59 -3.66 -1.61 -15.49
CA ALA A 59 -2.45 -1.77 -14.69
C ALA A 59 -2.23 -3.22 -14.25
N TYR A 60 -3.32 -3.96 -14.06
CA TYR A 60 -3.29 -5.36 -13.65
C TYR A 60 -4.52 -6.10 -14.18
N GLN A 61 -4.36 -7.37 -14.54
CA GLN A 61 -5.46 -8.24 -14.96
C GLN A 61 -5.21 -9.69 -14.53
N GLU A 62 -6.25 -10.36 -14.08
CA GLU A 62 -6.24 -11.79 -13.75
C GLU A 62 -7.54 -12.49 -14.15
N THR A 63 -7.49 -13.83 -14.20
CA THR A 63 -8.67 -14.67 -14.44
C THR A 63 -8.93 -15.66 -13.32
N HIS A 64 -10.21 -15.98 -13.13
CA HIS A 64 -10.72 -16.91 -12.13
C HIS A 64 -11.72 -17.87 -12.76
N SER A 65 -11.78 -19.10 -12.24
CA SER A 65 -12.82 -20.07 -12.56
C SER A 65 -13.51 -20.44 -11.24
N VAL A 66 -14.75 -19.99 -11.07
CA VAL A 66 -15.47 -20.07 -9.79
C VAL A 66 -16.87 -20.64 -10.01
N SER A 67 -17.46 -21.23 -8.98
CA SER A 67 -18.85 -21.68 -9.02
C SER A 67 -19.73 -20.73 -8.22
N THR A 68 -20.89 -20.37 -8.77
CA THR A 68 -21.90 -19.60 -8.04
C THR A 68 -22.68 -20.48 -7.07
N ASN A 69 -23.30 -19.90 -6.04
CA ASN A 69 -24.24 -20.60 -5.16
C ASN A 69 -25.70 -20.51 -5.65
N LEU A 70 -26.66 -20.96 -4.83
CA LEU A 70 -28.10 -20.93 -5.15
C LEU A 70 -28.66 -19.52 -5.38
N ASN A 71 -27.99 -18.49 -4.87
CA ASN A 71 -28.33 -17.08 -5.04
C ASN A 71 -27.56 -16.43 -6.20
N GLY A 72 -26.83 -17.20 -7.00
CA GLY A 72 -25.98 -16.68 -8.07
C GLY A 72 -24.74 -15.93 -7.58
N LEU A 73 -24.41 -16.04 -6.29
CA LEU A 73 -23.27 -15.36 -5.69
C LEU A 73 -21.98 -16.15 -5.98
N ALA A 74 -21.00 -15.49 -6.58
CA ALA A 74 -19.61 -15.92 -6.66
C ALA A 74 -18.80 -15.21 -5.57
N THR A 75 -17.87 -15.94 -4.93
CA THR A 75 -16.93 -15.40 -3.92
C THR A 75 -15.53 -15.86 -4.29
N PHE A 76 -14.59 -14.92 -4.36
CA PHE A 76 -13.18 -15.19 -4.68
C PHE A 76 -12.27 -14.08 -4.12
N GLU A 77 -10.96 -14.26 -4.22
CA GLU A 77 -9.97 -13.28 -3.78
C GLU A 77 -9.27 -12.68 -5.01
N ILE A 78 -9.42 -11.37 -5.22
CA ILE A 78 -8.67 -10.65 -6.24
C ILE A 78 -7.18 -10.67 -5.85
N GLY A 79 -6.28 -10.99 -6.77
CA GLY A 79 -4.84 -11.15 -6.50
C GLY A 79 -4.40 -12.61 -6.31
N SER A 80 -5.34 -13.56 -6.25
CA SER A 80 -5.05 -15.00 -6.15
C SER A 80 -5.38 -15.78 -7.43
N GLY A 81 -5.82 -15.10 -8.48
CA GLY A 81 -6.16 -15.70 -9.77
C GLY A 81 -4.93 -15.96 -10.63
N ILE A 82 -5.18 -16.31 -11.90
CA ILE A 82 -4.11 -16.46 -12.88
C ILE A 82 -3.84 -15.08 -13.50
N PRO A 83 -2.68 -14.45 -13.24
CA PRO A 83 -2.36 -13.15 -13.80
C PRO A 83 -2.23 -13.24 -15.33
N VAL A 84 -2.85 -12.30 -16.03
CA VAL A 84 -2.78 -12.11 -17.49
C VAL A 84 -1.93 -10.89 -17.82
N ILE A 85 -2.06 -9.82 -17.03
CA ILE A 85 -1.28 -8.59 -17.16
C ILE A 85 -0.69 -8.23 -15.80
N SER A 86 0.64 -8.11 -15.77
CA SER A 86 1.40 -7.73 -14.57
C SER A 86 1.17 -8.67 -13.37
N VAL A 87 1.63 -8.28 -12.19
CA VAL A 87 1.38 -8.96 -10.91
C VAL A 87 0.68 -8.02 -9.94
N PHE A 88 -0.10 -8.54 -9.00
CA PHE A 88 -0.89 -7.70 -8.10
C PHE A 88 -0.01 -6.75 -7.25
N SER A 89 1.20 -7.20 -6.89
CA SER A 89 2.16 -6.46 -6.08
C SER A 89 2.80 -5.26 -6.78
N SER A 90 2.75 -5.18 -8.11
CA SER A 90 3.36 -4.08 -8.87
C SER A 90 2.38 -2.96 -9.17
N ILE A 91 1.14 -3.04 -8.70
CA ILE A 91 0.15 -1.99 -8.88
C ILE A 91 0.57 -0.76 -8.08
N ASP A 92 0.77 0.36 -8.78
CA ASP A 92 0.97 1.66 -8.16
C ASP A 92 -0.39 2.26 -7.75
N TRP A 93 -0.80 2.00 -6.51
CA TRP A 93 -2.06 2.50 -5.96
C TRP A 93 -2.10 4.02 -5.73
N GLY A 94 -0.95 4.71 -5.73
CA GLY A 94 -0.86 6.13 -5.38
C GLY A 94 -0.78 7.09 -6.57
N ASN A 95 -0.45 6.60 -7.75
CA ASN A 95 -0.23 7.45 -8.93
C ASN A 95 -1.51 8.06 -9.52
N ALA A 96 -2.62 7.32 -9.54
CA ALA A 96 -3.88 7.77 -10.13
C ALA A 96 -5.09 7.05 -9.52
N PRO A 97 -6.31 7.62 -9.64
CA PRO A 97 -7.54 6.93 -9.27
C PRO A 97 -7.64 5.55 -9.93
N CYS A 98 -8.03 4.54 -9.15
CA CYS A 98 -8.11 3.16 -9.60
C CYS A 98 -9.57 2.74 -9.79
N PHE A 99 -9.82 1.96 -10.82
CA PHE A 99 -11.13 1.43 -11.18
C PHE A 99 -11.05 -0.09 -11.25
N LEU A 100 -12.01 -0.76 -10.62
CA LEU A 100 -12.17 -2.20 -10.69
C LEU A 100 -13.15 -2.53 -11.82
N GLU A 101 -12.67 -3.21 -12.83
CA GLU A 101 -13.51 -3.82 -13.86
C GLU A 101 -13.60 -5.32 -13.61
N VAL A 102 -14.83 -5.83 -13.60
CA VAL A 102 -15.12 -7.26 -13.47
C VAL A 102 -15.95 -7.69 -14.66
N GLU A 103 -15.48 -8.72 -15.32
CA GLU A 103 -16.13 -9.32 -16.47
C GLU A 103 -16.44 -10.80 -16.19
N ALA A 104 -17.55 -11.31 -16.71
CA ALA A 104 -17.98 -12.67 -16.47
C ALA A 104 -18.47 -13.38 -17.75
N ASP A 105 -18.12 -14.67 -17.85
CA ASP A 105 -18.69 -15.64 -18.79
C ASP A 105 -19.58 -16.62 -17.99
N PRO A 106 -20.92 -16.50 -18.11
CA PRO A 106 -21.89 -17.37 -17.44
C PRO A 106 -21.72 -18.86 -17.71
N ASN A 107 -21.05 -19.23 -18.81
CA ASN A 107 -20.87 -20.62 -19.22
C ASN A 107 -19.54 -21.21 -18.74
N GLY A 108 -18.76 -20.46 -17.96
CA GLY A 108 -17.47 -20.94 -17.43
C GLY A 108 -16.28 -20.78 -18.37
N GLY A 109 -16.47 -20.15 -19.55
CA GLY A 109 -15.43 -19.95 -20.55
C GLY A 109 -14.67 -18.63 -20.40
N THR A 110 -14.11 -18.17 -21.52
CA THR A 110 -13.38 -16.89 -21.64
C THR A 110 -14.08 -15.90 -22.55
N SER A 111 -15.34 -16.17 -22.92
CA SER A 111 -16.17 -15.28 -23.73
C SER A 111 -16.96 -14.34 -22.82
N TYR A 112 -16.24 -13.41 -22.20
CA TYR A 112 -16.80 -12.49 -21.23
C TYR A 112 -17.86 -11.58 -21.87
N SER A 113 -19.13 -11.81 -21.53
CA SER A 113 -20.28 -11.10 -22.10
C SER A 113 -20.90 -10.09 -21.13
N ILE A 114 -20.60 -10.22 -19.85
CA ILE A 114 -21.04 -9.32 -18.77
C ILE A 114 -19.83 -8.51 -18.33
N SER A 115 -19.98 -7.20 -18.20
CA SER A 115 -18.94 -6.32 -17.67
C SER A 115 -19.55 -5.28 -16.73
N GLY A 116 -18.84 -4.96 -15.65
CA GLY A 116 -19.14 -3.86 -14.76
C GLY A 116 -17.85 -3.19 -14.31
N THR A 117 -17.82 -1.87 -14.32
CA THR A 117 -16.67 -1.07 -13.84
C THR A 117 -17.13 -0.15 -12.71
N SER A 118 -16.39 -0.13 -11.61
CA SER A 118 -16.61 0.76 -10.48
C SER A 118 -15.31 1.42 -10.03
N GLU A 119 -15.41 2.63 -9.50
CA GLU A 119 -14.26 3.31 -8.90
C GLU A 119 -13.93 2.71 -7.52
N LEU A 120 -12.64 2.49 -7.26
CA LEU A 120 -12.15 2.13 -5.94
C LEU A 120 -11.97 3.41 -5.11
N LEU A 121 -13.05 3.85 -4.46
CA LEU A 121 -13.06 5.04 -3.57
C LEU A 121 -12.13 4.91 -2.36
N SER A 122 -11.73 3.69 -2.04
CA SER A 122 -10.63 3.41 -1.13
C SER A 122 -9.87 2.23 -1.72
N VAL A 123 -8.66 2.48 -2.21
CA VAL A 123 -7.66 1.41 -2.31
C VAL A 123 -7.48 0.84 -0.90
N PRO A 124 -7.29 -0.48 -0.71
CA PRO A 124 -7.17 -1.05 0.63
C PRO A 124 -6.18 -0.22 1.44
N TYR A 125 -6.67 0.46 2.46
CA TYR A 125 -5.96 1.54 3.17
C TYR A 125 -4.56 1.10 3.65
N ALA A 126 -4.37 -0.20 3.85
CA ALA A 126 -3.09 -0.82 4.19
C ALA A 126 -2.04 -0.83 3.04
N LEU A 127 -2.44 -0.92 1.77
CA LEU A 127 -1.51 -0.92 0.62
C LEU A 127 -1.05 0.49 0.23
N TYR A 128 -1.89 1.51 0.42
CA TYR A 128 -1.48 2.91 0.21
C TYR A 128 -0.55 3.41 1.32
N ALA A 129 -0.72 2.92 2.56
CA ALA A 129 0.16 3.27 3.68
C ALA A 129 1.62 2.78 3.48
N GLU A 130 1.85 1.76 2.63
CA GLU A 130 3.19 1.30 2.25
C GLU A 130 3.92 2.29 1.32
N GLN A 131 3.18 3.18 0.64
CA GLN A 131 3.71 4.12 -0.35
C GLN A 131 3.88 5.55 0.18
N ALA A 132 3.61 5.79 1.48
CA ALA A 132 4.05 7.04 2.09
C ALA A 132 5.56 7.15 1.83
N PRO A 133 6.07 8.25 1.25
CA PRO A 133 7.50 8.38 0.97
C PRO A 133 8.22 8.48 2.31
N GLU A 134 8.52 7.33 2.89
CA GLU A 134 9.38 7.11 4.04
C GLU A 134 10.81 7.39 3.55
N THR A 135 11.15 8.66 3.28
CA THR A 135 12.56 9.06 3.35
C THR A 135 12.92 8.94 4.82
N PRO A 136 13.67 7.90 5.24
CA PRO A 136 13.95 7.70 6.65
C PRO A 136 14.86 8.84 7.12
N GLY A 137 14.69 9.28 8.37
CA GLY A 137 15.70 10.12 9.00
C GLY A 137 17.04 9.38 8.98
N SER A 138 18.12 10.07 8.62
CA SER A 138 19.48 9.52 8.66
C SER A 138 20.12 9.67 10.04
N ASN A 139 19.63 10.59 10.86
CA ASN A 139 20.15 10.86 12.20
C ASN A 139 19.02 10.83 13.25
N ALA A 140 19.37 10.43 14.48
CA ALA A 140 18.48 10.59 15.62
C ALA A 140 18.18 12.08 15.84
N GLY A 141 16.89 12.44 15.84
CA GLY A 141 16.44 13.82 15.99
C GLY A 141 16.19 14.58 14.69
N ASP A 142 16.29 13.92 13.53
CA ASP A 142 15.78 14.49 12.28
C ASP A 142 14.27 14.80 12.39
N ILE A 143 13.85 15.95 11.87
CA ILE A 143 12.45 16.41 11.83
C ILE A 143 12.01 16.45 10.37
N LYS A 144 10.85 15.87 10.06
CA LYS A 144 10.26 15.94 8.72
C LYS A 144 9.15 17.00 8.69
N TYR A 145 9.16 17.85 7.67
CA TYR A 145 8.12 18.86 7.47
C TYR A 145 7.72 18.98 6.00
N TRP A 146 6.52 19.52 5.75
CA TRP A 146 6.03 19.82 4.41
C TRP A 146 6.34 21.27 4.05
N ASP A 147 7.03 21.50 2.93
CA ASP A 147 7.39 22.85 2.48
C ASP A 147 6.35 23.51 1.53
N GLY A 148 5.25 22.80 1.25
CA GLY A 148 4.24 23.19 0.27
C GLY A 148 4.28 22.38 -1.02
N THR A 149 5.42 21.75 -1.34
CA THR A 149 5.63 20.98 -2.57
C THR A 149 6.22 19.60 -2.31
N ASN A 150 7.12 19.47 -1.34
CA ASN A 150 7.81 18.25 -0.99
C ASN A 150 7.86 18.04 0.53
N TRP A 151 8.03 16.78 0.93
CA TRP A 151 8.46 16.47 2.29
C TRP A 151 9.97 16.68 2.41
N VAL A 152 10.39 17.53 3.34
CA VAL A 152 11.78 17.91 3.57
C VAL A 152 12.25 17.42 4.93
N LEU A 153 13.48 16.91 5.00
CA LEU A 153 14.16 16.58 6.25
C LEU A 153 14.94 17.78 6.77
N LEU A 154 14.70 18.16 8.01
CA LEU A 154 15.49 19.10 8.79
C LEU A 154 16.36 18.29 9.77
N ALA A 155 17.67 18.39 9.60
CA ALA A 155 18.64 17.75 10.49
C ALA A 155 18.46 18.18 11.95
N PRO A 156 18.89 17.37 12.94
CA PRO A 156 18.83 17.75 14.35
C PRO A 156 19.59 19.05 14.59
N GLY A 157 19.01 19.91 15.43
CA GLY A 157 19.67 21.14 15.88
C GLY A 157 20.82 20.85 16.83
N LEU A 158 21.73 21.81 16.95
CA LEU A 158 22.78 21.78 17.96
C LEU A 158 22.22 22.20 19.33
N PRO A 159 22.82 21.76 20.45
CA PRO A 159 22.44 22.24 21.78
C PRO A 159 22.37 23.77 21.84
N GLY A 160 21.27 24.31 22.37
CA GLY A 160 21.04 25.76 22.45
C GLY A 160 20.31 26.37 21.26
N GLN A 161 20.15 25.62 20.17
CA GLN A 161 19.24 26.01 19.11
C GLN A 161 17.80 25.64 19.47
N PHE A 162 16.86 26.45 19.01
CA PHE A 162 15.43 26.20 19.12
C PHE A 162 14.77 26.30 17.74
N LEU A 163 13.70 25.53 17.54
CA LEU A 163 12.99 25.53 16.28
C LEU A 163 12.06 26.75 16.22
N GLN A 164 12.12 27.50 15.12
CA GLN A 164 11.25 28.64 14.87
C GLN A 164 10.82 28.65 13.40
N LEU A 165 9.60 29.11 13.12
CA LEU A 165 9.18 29.35 11.74
C LEU A 165 9.85 30.62 11.21
N ASP A 166 10.27 30.58 9.95
CA ASP A 166 10.75 31.76 9.25
C ASP A 166 9.59 32.61 8.69
N SER A 167 9.93 33.65 7.93
CA SER A 167 8.94 34.54 7.30
C SER A 167 8.07 33.85 6.25
N ALA A 168 8.48 32.67 5.75
CA ALA A 168 7.71 31.84 4.83
C ALA A 168 6.87 30.77 5.58
N GLY A 169 6.95 30.71 6.92
CA GLY A 169 6.26 29.73 7.72
C GLY A 169 6.95 28.36 7.76
N LEU A 170 8.20 28.27 7.29
CA LEU A 170 8.96 27.02 7.27
C LEU A 170 9.79 26.86 8.56
N PRO A 171 9.85 25.66 9.16
CA PRO A 171 10.62 25.42 10.37
C PRO A 171 12.13 25.49 10.12
N ARG A 172 12.83 26.30 10.92
CA ARG A 172 14.29 26.41 10.91
C ARG A 172 14.87 26.51 12.32
N TRP A 173 16.10 26.05 12.50
CA TRP A 173 16.84 26.24 13.75
C TRP A 173 17.28 27.71 13.90
N GLN A 174 17.04 28.29 15.07
CA GLN A 174 17.46 29.63 15.48
C GLN A 174 18.23 29.56 16.79
N GLY A 175 18.93 30.65 17.12
CA GLY A 175 19.80 30.72 18.29
C GLY A 175 21.25 30.29 18.00
N THR A 176 22.14 30.61 18.93
CA THR A 176 23.55 30.22 18.89
C THR A 176 23.73 28.85 19.51
N ALA A 177 24.49 27.97 18.85
CA ALA A 177 24.86 26.70 19.45
C ALA A 177 25.69 26.94 20.73
N PHE A 178 25.31 26.29 21.82
CA PHE A 178 26.17 26.18 22.98
C PHE A 178 27.33 25.28 22.61
N THR A 179 28.56 25.78 22.73
CA THR A 179 29.72 24.92 22.85
C THR A 179 29.64 24.21 24.20
N PRO A 180 29.54 22.87 24.26
CA PRO A 180 29.61 22.18 25.54
C PRO A 180 30.91 22.59 26.24
N PRO A 181 30.90 22.88 27.55
CA PRO A 181 32.15 23.11 28.26
C PRO A 181 33.05 21.89 28.03
N THR A 182 34.30 22.13 27.63
CA THR A 182 35.28 21.06 27.50
C THR A 182 35.37 20.38 28.86
N ARG A 183 35.21 19.05 28.87
CA ARG A 183 35.33 18.27 30.10
C ARG A 183 36.72 18.55 30.68
N PRO A 184 36.85 19.03 31.94
CA PRO A 184 38.15 19.30 32.52
C PRO A 184 38.96 18.00 32.54
N THR A 185 40.08 18.00 31.83
CA THR A 185 41.04 16.90 31.82
C THR A 185 42.03 17.10 32.95
N VAL A 186 42.06 16.17 33.91
CA VAL A 186 43.15 16.10 34.89
C VAL A 186 44.31 15.35 34.21
N SER A 187 45.41 16.04 33.94
CA SER A 187 46.67 15.40 33.56
C SER A 187 47.40 15.03 34.85
N THR A 188 47.66 13.75 35.07
CA THR A 188 48.64 13.32 36.07
C THR A 188 50.04 13.53 35.49
N ALA A 189 50.92 14.19 36.25
CA ALA A 189 52.34 14.32 35.92
C ALA A 189 53.07 12.98 36.01
#